data_AF-A0A968NJV9-F1
#
_entry.id   AF-A0A968NJV9-F1
#
_cell.length_a   1.000
_cell.length_b   1.000
_cell.length_c   1.000
_cell.angle_alpha   90.00
_cell.angle_beta   90.00
_cell.angle_gamma   90.00
#
_symmetry.space_group_name_H-M   'P 1'
#
loop_
_entity.id
_entity.type
_entity.pdbx_description
1 polymer ?
#
loop_
_entity_poly.entity_id
_entity_poly.type
_entity_poly.pdbx_seq_one_letter_code
_entity_poly.pdbx_strand_id
1 'polypeptide(L)' 'MSTIPEKLEQRVEMLKADVALLKSQLNVVSDSASDKTKPWWSKIAGTFANNAAYDEAIKLGREYRESQHSNFVETAIISS' A
#
# COMPACT_ATOMS: atom_id res chain seq x y z
N MET A 1 -13.92 -29.35 25.27
CA MET A 1 -13.84 -27.91 24.94
C MET A 1 -12.42 -27.64 24.48
N SER A 2 -12.20 -27.25 23.22
CA SER A 2 -10.85 -26.93 22.75
C SER A 2 -10.29 -25.71 23.46
N THR A 3 -9.01 -25.76 23.77
CA THR A 3 -8.33 -24.72 24.56
C THR A 3 -8.06 -23.47 23.69
N ILE A 4 -7.86 -22.31 24.31
CA ILE A 4 -7.55 -21.06 23.58
C ILE A 4 -6.32 -21.23 22.64
N PRO A 5 -5.23 -21.91 23.06
CA PRO A 5 -4.09 -22.20 22.18
C PRO A 5 -4.48 -23.00 20.93
N GLU A 6 -5.28 -24.05 21.09
CA GLU A 6 -5.70 -24.93 20.00
C GLU A 6 -6.57 -24.19 18.96
N LYS A 7 -7.42 -23.26 19.41
CA LYS A 7 -8.21 -22.39 18.53
C LYS A 7 -7.35 -21.37 17.78
N LEU A 8 -6.25 -20.89 18.37
CA LEU A 8 -5.31 -19.99 17.72
C LEU A 8 -4.52 -20.71 16.63
N GLU A 9 -4.04 -21.93 16.91
CA GLU A 9 -3.33 -22.77 15.94
C GLU A 9 -4.20 -23.09 14.72
N GLN A 10 -5.47 -23.42 14.93
CA GLN A 10 -6.43 -23.64 13.85
C GLN A 10 -6.62 -22.38 12.96
N ARG A 11 -6.71 -21.20 13.58
CA ARG A 11 -6.81 -19.94 12.82
C ARG A 11 -5.53 -19.65 12.04
N VAL A 12 -4.37 -19.93 12.63
CA VAL A 12 -3.07 -19.73 11.96
C VAL A 12 -2.92 -20.67 10.77
N GLU A 13 -3.32 -21.93 10.89
CA GLU A 13 -3.29 -22.88 9.76
C GLU A 13 -4.24 -22.46 8.64
N MET A 14 -5.46 -22.02 8.98
CA MET A 14 -6.40 -21.47 7.99
C MET A 14 -5.82 -20.24 7.28
N LEU A 15 -5.23 -19.30 8.04
CA LEU A 15 -4.56 -18.11 7.47
C LEU A 15 -3.37 -18.48 6.59
N LYS A 16 -2.58 -19.49 6.95
CA LYS A 16 -1.47 -19.96 6.11
C LYS A 16 -1.98 -20.54 4.80
N ALA A 17 -3.07 -21.33 4.84
CA ALA A 17 -3.69 -21.88 3.65
C ALA A 17 -4.24 -20.78 2.73
N ASP A 18 -4.92 -19.78 3.29
CA ASP A 18 -5.45 -18.63 2.56
C ASP A 18 -4.31 -17.81 1.92
N VAL A 19 -3.23 -17.56 2.66
CA VAL A 19 -2.05 -16.86 2.12
C VAL A 19 -1.37 -17.67 1.01
N ALA A 20 -1.29 -18.99 1.14
CA ALA A 20 -0.73 -19.85 0.09
C ALA A 20 -1.60 -19.82 -1.18
N LEU A 21 -2.93 -19.83 -1.03
CA LEU A 21 -3.88 -19.72 -2.13
C LEU A 21 -3.79 -18.34 -2.82
N LEU A 22 -3.74 -17.26 -2.05
CA LEU A 22 -3.60 -15.90 -2.60
C LEU A 22 -2.28 -15.74 -3.37
N LYS A 23 -1.18 -16.31 -2.86
CA LYS A 23 0.11 -16.31 -3.54
C LYS A 23 0.09 -17.12 -4.83
N SER A 24 -0.57 -18.28 -4.85
CA SER A 24 -0.67 -19.09 -6.07
C SER A 24 -1.54 -18.40 -7.13
N GLN A 25 -2.65 -17.77 -6.73
CA GLN A 25 -3.48 -16.96 -7.62
C GLN A 25 -2.71 -15.76 -8.20
N LEU A 26 -1.90 -15.08 -7.37
CA LEU A 26 -1.07 -13.98 -7.83
C LEU A 26 0.00 -14.44 -8.84
N ASN A 27 0.59 -15.62 -8.62
CA ASN A 27 1.53 -16.21 -9.58
C ASN A 27 0.83 -16.58 -10.90
N VAL A 28 -0.39 -17.11 -10.86
CA VAL A 28 -1.19 -17.42 -12.06
C VAL A 28 -1.56 -16.15 -12.84
N VAL A 29 -1.94 -15.06 -12.15
CA VAL A 29 -2.18 -13.74 -12.78
C VAL A 29 -0.89 -13.16 -13.37
N SER A 30 0.25 -13.39 -12.73
CA SER A 30 1.57 -12.98 -13.21
C SER A 30 2.07 -13.83 -14.39
N ASP A 31 1.64 -15.10 -14.48
CA ASP A 31 2.03 -16.05 -15.52
C ASP A 31 1.14 -16.00 -16.77
N SER A 32 -0.12 -15.54 -16.63
CA SER A 32 -1.05 -15.34 -17.75
C SER A 32 -0.85 -13.99 -18.47
N ALA A 33 -0.13 -13.05 -17.85
CA ALA A 33 0.38 -11.88 -18.55
C ALA A 33 1.65 -12.31 -19.31
N SER A 34 1.65 -12.17 -20.63
CA SER A 34 2.79 -12.40 -21.53
C SER A 34 4.00 -11.47 -21.30
N ASP A 35 4.14 -10.90 -20.10
CA ASP A 35 5.12 -9.90 -19.70
C ASP A 35 5.71 -10.25 -18.32
N LYS A 36 6.34 -11.42 -18.19
CA LYS A 36 7.24 -11.70 -17.04
C LYS A 36 8.48 -10.78 -17.00
N THR A 37 8.64 -9.89 -17.97
CA THR A 37 9.85 -9.10 -18.18
C THR A 37 9.81 -7.72 -17.55
N LYS A 38 8.63 -7.16 -17.22
CA LYS A 38 8.56 -5.83 -16.60
C LYS A 38 7.55 -5.74 -15.45
N PRO A 39 7.99 -5.32 -14.25
CA PRO A 39 7.08 -5.08 -13.14
C PRO A 39 6.07 -3.98 -13.48
N TRP A 40 4.86 -4.04 -12.91
CA TRP A 40 3.76 -3.13 -13.22
C TRP A 40 4.14 -1.64 -13.07
N TRP A 41 4.97 -1.29 -12.09
CA TRP A 41 5.44 0.08 -11.88
C TRP A 41 6.27 0.57 -13.08
N SER A 42 6.98 -0.33 -13.77
CA SER A 42 7.72 0.00 -14.98
C SER A 42 6.79 0.22 -16.18
N LYS A 43 5.56 -0.33 -16.14
CA LYS A 43 4.55 -0.10 -17.20
C LYS A 43 3.90 1.27 -17.08
N ILE A 44 3.85 1.85 -15.87
CA ILE A 44 3.23 3.15 -15.60
C ILE A 44 4.25 4.27 -15.32
N ALA A 45 5.53 3.96 -15.30
CA ALA A 45 6.59 4.93 -15.08
C ALA A 45 6.57 5.97 -16.22
N GLY A 46 6.49 7.25 -15.85
CA GLY A 46 6.46 8.35 -16.82
C GLY A 46 5.10 8.63 -17.45
N THR A 47 4.01 7.97 -17.04
CA THR A 47 2.63 8.27 -17.52
C THR A 47 2.27 9.75 -17.37
N PHE A 48 2.81 10.42 -16.36
CA PHE A 48 2.58 11.84 -16.09
C PHE A 48 3.80 12.72 -16.39
N ALA A 49 4.80 12.19 -17.11
CA ALA A 49 5.97 12.99 -17.48
C ALA A 49 5.54 14.22 -18.29
N ASN A 50 6.02 15.39 -17.90
CA ASN A 50 5.70 16.68 -18.52
C ASN A 50 4.22 17.09 -18.44
N ASN A 51 3.42 16.48 -17.55
CA ASN A 51 2.04 16.91 -17.31
C ASN A 51 2.01 18.01 -16.23
N ALA A 52 1.83 19.26 -16.66
CA ALA A 52 1.80 20.41 -15.75
C ALA A 52 0.71 20.32 -14.66
N ALA A 53 -0.44 19.70 -14.96
CA ALA A 53 -1.51 19.51 -13.98
C ALA A 53 -1.11 18.49 -12.88
N TYR A 54 -0.29 17.50 -13.24
CA TYR A 54 0.26 16.56 -12.27
C TYR A 54 1.23 17.27 -11.31
N ASP A 55 2.14 18.09 -11.84
CA ASP A 55 3.08 18.86 -11.02
C ASP A 55 2.37 19.82 -10.05
N GLU A 56 1.31 20.48 -10.53
CA GLU A 56 0.46 21.34 -9.71
C GLU A 56 -0.26 20.56 -8.59
N ALA A 57 -0.84 19.40 -8.90
CA ALA A 57 -1.48 18.55 -7.89
C ALA A 57 -0.49 18.08 -6.81
N ILE A 58 0.74 17.72 -7.19
CA ILE A 58 1.80 17.34 -6.25
C ILE A 58 2.20 18.53 -5.36
N LYS A 59 2.31 19.73 -5.94
CA LYS A 59 2.61 20.97 -5.20
C LYS A 59 1.50 21.28 -4.18
N LEU A 60 0.25 21.33 -4.61
CA LEU A 60 -0.90 21.60 -3.73
C LEU A 60 -1.02 20.58 -2.60
N GLY A 61 -0.82 19.30 -2.91
CA GLY A 61 -0.83 18.23 -1.90
C GLY A 61 0.30 18.37 -0.88
N ARG A 62 1.47 18.87 -1.29
CA ARG A 62 2.58 19.16 -0.37
C ARG A 62 2.24 20.33 0.54
N GLU A 63 1.81 21.45 -0.03
CA GLU A 63 1.43 22.66 0.72
C GLU A 63 0.35 22.35 1.77
N TYR A 64 -0.64 21.53 1.40
CA TYR A 64 -1.64 21.06 2.35
C TYR A 64 -1.03 20.28 3.51
N ARG A 65 -0.19 19.26 3.24
CA ARG A 65 0.45 18.48 4.31
C ARG A 65 1.33 19.37 5.19
N GLU A 66 2.10 20.28 4.62
CA GLU A 66 2.94 21.22 5.38
C GLU A 66 2.09 22.14 6.26
N SER A 67 0.95 22.63 5.77
CA SER A 67 0.00 23.41 6.60
C SER A 67 -0.52 22.61 7.80
N GLN A 68 -0.80 21.32 7.62
CA GLN A 68 -1.27 20.45 8.70
C GLN A 68 -0.16 20.14 9.72
N HIS A 69 1.07 19.95 9.24
CA HIS A 69 2.23 19.74 10.10
C HIS A 69 2.57 21.01 10.90
N SER A 70 2.48 22.20 10.31
CA SER A 70 2.68 23.47 11.01
C SER A 70 1.61 23.69 12.09
N ASN A 71 0.34 23.42 11.78
CA ASN A 71 -0.75 23.49 12.76
C ASN A 71 -0.56 22.50 13.92
N PHE A 72 0.01 21.32 13.67
CA PHE A 72 0.29 20.33 14.70
C PHE A 72 1.43 20.77 15.65
N VAL A 73 2.45 21.44 15.15
CA VAL A 73 3.56 21.97 15.98
C VAL A 73 3.10 23.16 16.82
N GLU A 74 2.26 24.05 16.27
CA GLU A 74 1.74 25.22 16.98
C GLU A 74 0.75 24.85 18.10
N THR A 75 -0.12 23.85 17.86
CA THR A 75 -1.03 23.33 18.89
C THR A 75 -0.31 22.59 20.02
N ALA A 76 0.81 21.92 19.75
CA ALA A 76 1.63 21.26 20.76
C ALA A 76 2.39 22.26 21.66
N ILE A 77 2.82 23.41 21.13
CA ILE A 77 3.52 24.45 21.89
C ILE A 77 2.56 25.25 22.78
N ILE A 78 1.33 25.52 22.34
CA ILE A 78 0.35 26.31 23.11
C ILE A 78 -0.34 25.48 24.22
N SER A 79 -0.29 24.15 24.13
CA SER A 79 -0.92 23.23 25.10
C SER A 79 0.02 22.68 26.18
N SER A 80 1.25 23.21 26.29
CA SER A 80 2.27 22.81 27.27
C SER A 80 2.54 23.93 28.28
#